data_AF-A0A436GGA0-F1
#
_entry.id   AF-A0A436GGA0-F1
#
_cell.length_a   1.000
_cell.length_b   1.000
_cell.length_c   1.000
_cell.angle_alpha   90.00
_cell.angle_beta   90.00
_cell.angle_gamma   90.00
#
_symmetry.space_group_name_H-M   'P 1'
#
loop_
_entity.id
_entity.type
_entity.pdbx_description
1 polymer ?
#
loop_
_entity_poly.entity_id
_entity_poly.type
_entity_poly.pdbx_seq_one_letter_code
_entity_poly.pdbx_strand_id
1 'polypeptide(L)'
;MERASLGTLLISVAFLAMLACSIALVAGFFGTLHPAFDSFSHFRVHLAVLMALCALPLLATTFRLQAAVALLFAVAAFATTSGSLSFSRLWPVEAAYEAKNEDRAIYKLLQMNLRYDNPTPKKVLSLIGRTNPDVITLDEVSAMWATELGYISSAYPYRILCPYPNGIFGVALLSRRPFAAGTEARCERRGAMATATVDFGGIDVDVAAIHLSWPWPREQYWQIGELTEPLSALGETAIMAGDCNAAPWSAAVRRGA
;
A
#
# COMPACT_ATOMS: atom_id res chain seq x y z
N MET A 1 -18.13 -29.60 -39.99
CA MET A 1 -18.09 -30.19 -38.64
C MET A 1 -17.02 -29.57 -37.74
N GLU A 2 -15.81 -29.36 -38.23
CA GLU A 2 -14.66 -28.86 -37.43
C GLU A 2 -14.83 -27.44 -36.83
N ARG A 3 -15.48 -26.51 -37.56
CA ARG A 3 -15.75 -25.15 -37.04
C ARG A 3 -16.80 -25.11 -35.91
N ALA A 4 -17.74 -26.05 -35.90
CA ALA A 4 -18.80 -26.10 -34.88
C ALA A 4 -18.28 -26.66 -33.55
N SER A 5 -17.32 -27.59 -33.58
CA SER A 5 -16.66 -28.08 -32.36
C SER A 5 -15.74 -27.02 -31.76
N LEU A 6 -15.01 -26.27 -32.60
CA LEU A 6 -14.14 -25.19 -32.13
C LEU A 6 -14.92 -24.06 -31.45
N GLY A 7 -16.05 -23.64 -32.02
CA GLY A 7 -16.93 -22.63 -31.41
C GLY A 7 -17.49 -23.07 -30.05
N THR A 8 -17.93 -24.33 -29.95
CA THR A 8 -18.46 -24.91 -28.69
C THR A 8 -17.37 -25.03 -27.62
N LEU A 9 -16.14 -25.37 -28.02
CA LEU A 9 -14.99 -25.43 -27.14
C LEU A 9 -14.63 -24.03 -26.60
N LEU A 10 -14.57 -23.02 -27.47
CA LEU A 10 -14.27 -21.64 -27.07
C LEU A 10 -15.30 -21.07 -26.09
N ILE A 11 -16.60 -21.35 -26.31
CA ILE A 11 -17.68 -20.95 -25.39
C ILE A 11 -17.50 -21.62 -24.03
N SER A 12 -17.21 -22.92 -24.01
CA SER A 12 -16.98 -23.66 -22.76
C SER A 12 -15.78 -23.13 -21.99
N VAL A 13 -14.68 -22.82 -22.68
CA VAL A 13 -13.47 -22.24 -22.07
C VAL A 13 -13.75 -20.85 -21.51
N ALA A 14 -14.43 -19.98 -22.26
CA ALA A 14 -14.80 -18.64 -21.78
C ALA A 14 -15.71 -18.70 -20.55
N PHE A 15 -16.66 -19.64 -20.52
CA PHE A 15 -17.54 -19.86 -19.37
C PHE A 15 -16.78 -20.32 -18.13
N LEU A 16 -15.88 -21.31 -18.27
CA LEU A 16 -15.05 -21.80 -17.16
C LEU A 16 -14.10 -20.71 -16.65
N ALA A 17 -13.50 -19.93 -17.54
CA ALA A 17 -12.64 -18.81 -17.19
C ALA A 17 -13.42 -17.71 -16.42
N MET A 18 -14.62 -17.37 -16.89
CA MET A 18 -15.52 -16.42 -16.22
C MET A 18 -15.87 -16.91 -14.81
N LEU A 19 -16.21 -18.20 -14.66
CA LEU A 19 -16.53 -18.80 -13.36
C LEU A 19 -15.33 -18.78 -12.40
N ALA A 20 -14.14 -19.14 -12.90
CA ALA A 20 -12.92 -19.09 -12.09
C ALA A 20 -12.60 -17.66 -11.63
N CYS A 21 -12.74 -16.66 -12.50
CA CYS A 21 -12.57 -15.25 -12.14
C CYS A 21 -13.60 -14.81 -11.09
N SER A 22 -14.85 -15.24 -11.23
CA SER A 22 -15.91 -14.94 -10.26
C SER A 22 -15.59 -15.52 -8.88
N ILE A 23 -15.18 -16.79 -8.81
CA ILE A 23 -14.80 -17.45 -7.54
C ILE A 23 -13.62 -16.72 -6.87
N ALA A 24 -12.57 -16.41 -7.64
CA ALA A 24 -11.42 -15.69 -7.11
C ALA A 24 -11.79 -14.27 -6.64
N LEU A 25 -12.67 -13.58 -7.38
CA LEU A 25 -13.14 -12.25 -7.03
C LEU A 25 -13.96 -12.27 -5.73
N VAL A 26 -14.88 -13.22 -5.59
CA VAL A 26 -15.66 -13.43 -4.36
C VAL A 26 -14.73 -13.76 -3.19
N ALA A 27 -13.77 -14.67 -3.37
CA ALA A 27 -12.77 -14.99 -2.35
C ALA A 27 -12.05 -13.72 -1.88
N GLY A 28 -11.72 -12.80 -2.79
CA GLY A 28 -11.13 -11.50 -2.48
C GLY A 28 -11.90 -10.65 -1.47
N PHE A 29 -13.20 -10.86 -1.24
CA PHE A 29 -13.99 -10.15 -0.21
C PHE A 29 -13.90 -10.77 1.19
N PHE A 30 -13.44 -12.02 1.29
CA PHE A 30 -13.35 -12.77 2.55
C PHE A 30 -11.93 -12.77 3.14
N GLY A 31 -11.13 -11.74 2.86
CA GLY A 31 -9.76 -11.62 3.39
C GLY A 31 -9.67 -11.60 4.93
N THR A 32 -10.76 -11.30 5.62
CA THR A 32 -10.83 -11.40 7.09
C THR A 32 -10.89 -12.83 7.61
N LEU A 33 -11.36 -13.80 6.81
CA LEU A 33 -11.47 -15.21 7.19
C LEU A 33 -10.14 -15.97 7.04
N HIS A 34 -9.35 -15.64 6.01
CA HIS A 34 -8.05 -16.28 5.78
C HIS A 34 -7.12 -15.37 4.95
N PRO A 35 -5.80 -15.28 5.27
CA PRO A 35 -4.85 -14.43 4.54
C PRO A 35 -4.78 -14.70 3.03
N ALA A 36 -4.92 -15.96 2.61
CA ALA A 36 -4.95 -16.33 1.19
C ALA A 36 -6.11 -15.67 0.41
N PHE A 37 -7.25 -15.47 1.08
CA PHE A 37 -8.38 -14.75 0.49
C PHE A 37 -8.07 -13.26 0.33
N ASP A 38 -7.30 -12.69 1.26
CA ASP A 38 -6.88 -11.31 1.15
C ASP A 38 -5.94 -11.09 -0.04
N SER A 39 -5.10 -12.07 -0.40
CA SER A 39 -4.27 -12.01 -1.62
C SER A 39 -5.09 -11.81 -2.90
N PHE A 40 -6.27 -12.40 -3.01
CA PHE A 40 -7.17 -12.14 -4.15
C PHE A 40 -7.75 -10.72 -4.14
N SER A 41 -7.83 -10.08 -2.96
CA SER A 41 -8.35 -8.72 -2.84
C SER A 41 -7.51 -7.72 -3.65
N HIS A 42 -6.18 -7.90 -3.72
CA HIS A 42 -5.27 -7.03 -4.47
C HIS A 42 -5.55 -7.06 -5.98
N PHE A 43 -6.15 -8.14 -6.48
CA PHE A 43 -6.46 -8.34 -7.90
C PHE A 43 -7.92 -8.10 -8.25
N ARG A 44 -8.77 -7.57 -7.34
CA ARG A 44 -10.22 -7.40 -7.59
C ARG A 44 -10.54 -6.71 -8.92
N VAL A 45 -9.87 -5.60 -9.25
CA VAL A 45 -10.11 -4.89 -10.52
C VAL A 45 -9.66 -5.72 -11.72
N HIS A 46 -8.49 -6.35 -11.64
CA HIS A 46 -7.99 -7.24 -12.70
C HIS A 46 -8.95 -8.40 -12.96
N LEU A 47 -9.41 -9.06 -11.89
CA LEU A 47 -10.36 -10.17 -11.93
C LEU A 47 -11.73 -9.72 -12.46
N ALA A 48 -12.22 -8.53 -12.08
CA ALA A 48 -13.47 -7.97 -12.59
C ALA A 48 -13.38 -7.68 -14.10
N VAL A 49 -12.27 -7.08 -14.58
CA VAL A 49 -12.05 -6.81 -16.00
C VAL A 49 -11.93 -8.11 -16.79
N LEU A 50 -11.12 -9.08 -16.33
CA LEU A 50 -10.98 -10.38 -16.98
C LEU A 50 -12.32 -11.12 -17.04
N MET A 51 -13.08 -11.11 -15.94
CA MET A 51 -14.43 -11.69 -15.91
C MET A 51 -15.36 -11.03 -16.92
N ALA A 52 -15.32 -9.70 -17.05
CA ALA A 52 -16.11 -8.97 -18.04
C ALA A 52 -15.72 -9.34 -19.48
N LEU A 53 -14.41 -9.41 -19.79
CA LEU A 53 -13.92 -9.82 -21.10
C LEU A 53 -14.34 -11.25 -21.47
N CYS A 54 -14.36 -12.17 -20.51
CA CYS A 54 -14.89 -13.53 -20.73
C CYS A 54 -16.42 -13.57 -20.87
N ALA A 55 -17.15 -12.70 -20.16
CA ALA A 55 -18.61 -12.65 -20.18
C ALA A 55 -19.18 -12.02 -21.47
N LEU A 56 -18.49 -11.03 -22.06
CA LEU A 56 -18.99 -10.28 -23.22
C LEU A 56 -19.35 -11.19 -24.42
N PRO A 57 -18.49 -12.13 -24.88
CA PRO A 57 -18.85 -13.05 -25.97
C PRO A 57 -20.02 -13.97 -25.62
N LEU A 58 -20.20 -14.32 -24.34
CA LEU A 58 -21.23 -15.25 -23.87
C LEU A 58 -22.64 -14.64 -23.93
N LEU A 59 -22.78 -13.31 -24.01
CA LEU A 59 -24.07 -12.64 -24.20
C LEU A 59 -24.78 -13.05 -25.50
N ALA A 60 -24.01 -13.44 -26.52
CA ALA A 60 -24.54 -13.92 -27.80
C ALA A 60 -24.88 -15.43 -27.81
N THR A 61 -24.83 -16.10 -26.66
CA THR A 61 -24.98 -17.56 -26.52
C THR A 61 -26.15 -17.94 -25.60
N THR A 62 -26.34 -19.24 -25.35
CA THR A 62 -27.31 -19.75 -24.37
C THR A 62 -26.99 -19.33 -22.92
N PHE A 63 -25.74 -18.92 -22.64
CA PHE A 63 -25.28 -18.47 -21.32
C PHE A 63 -25.50 -16.96 -21.04
N ARG A 64 -26.35 -16.29 -21.83
CA ARG A 64 -26.56 -14.84 -21.76
C ARG A 64 -26.95 -14.31 -20.38
N LEU A 65 -27.72 -15.08 -19.60
CA LEU A 65 -28.15 -14.66 -18.26
C LEU A 65 -26.97 -14.70 -17.28
N GLN A 66 -26.18 -15.78 -17.29
CA GLN A 66 -24.98 -15.93 -16.48
C GLN A 66 -23.96 -14.84 -16.82
N ALA A 67 -23.79 -14.53 -18.11
CA ALA A 67 -22.94 -13.44 -18.58
C ALA A 67 -23.43 -12.07 -18.07
N ALA A 68 -24.73 -11.79 -18.15
CA ALA A 68 -25.30 -10.54 -17.65
C ALA A 68 -25.12 -10.38 -16.12
N VAL A 69 -25.33 -11.46 -15.35
CA VAL A 69 -25.09 -11.47 -13.89
C VAL A 69 -23.60 -11.27 -13.58
N ALA A 70 -22.71 -11.94 -14.32
CA ALA A 70 -21.27 -11.78 -14.15
C ALA A 70 -20.81 -10.35 -14.46
N LEU A 71 -21.36 -9.71 -15.50
CA LEU A 71 -21.08 -8.31 -15.82
C LEU A 71 -21.59 -7.36 -14.73
N LEU A 72 -22.81 -7.57 -14.23
CA LEU A 72 -23.34 -6.79 -13.10
C LEU A 72 -22.44 -6.93 -11.87
N PHE A 73 -22.00 -8.15 -11.57
CA PHE A 73 -21.08 -8.41 -10.46
C PHE A 73 -19.69 -7.77 -10.69
N ALA A 74 -19.18 -7.79 -11.93
CA ALA A 74 -17.93 -7.10 -12.29
C ALA A 74 -18.02 -5.59 -12.00
N VAL A 75 -19.13 -4.96 -12.42
CA VAL A 75 -19.39 -3.54 -12.20
C VAL A 75 -19.52 -3.23 -10.71
N ALA A 76 -20.27 -4.05 -9.96
CA ALA A 76 -20.41 -3.89 -8.51
C ALA A 76 -19.06 -4.01 -7.79
N ALA A 77 -18.27 -5.04 -8.11
CA ALA A 77 -16.94 -5.23 -7.52
C ALA A 77 -15.98 -4.08 -7.87
N PHE A 78 -16.04 -3.60 -9.11
CA PHE A 78 -15.28 -2.42 -9.53
C PHE A 78 -15.71 -1.17 -8.74
N ALA A 79 -17.02 -0.92 -8.57
CA ALA A 79 -17.52 0.22 -7.80
C ALA A 79 -17.09 0.18 -6.32
N THR A 80 -17.00 -1.01 -5.70
CA THR A 80 -16.52 -1.16 -4.32
C THR A 80 -15.01 -0.95 -4.15
N THR A 81 -14.26 -0.90 -5.24
CA THR A 81 -12.79 -0.70 -5.23
C THR A 81 -12.39 0.66 -5.81
N SER A 82 -13.23 1.26 -6.67
CA SER A 82 -12.96 2.52 -7.35
C SER A 82 -12.91 3.72 -6.40
N GLY A 83 -13.65 3.71 -5.29
CA GLY A 83 -13.60 4.78 -4.28
C GLY A 83 -12.23 4.94 -3.61
N SER A 84 -11.37 3.92 -3.70
CA SER A 84 -9.99 3.95 -3.21
C SER A 84 -8.94 3.96 -4.34
N LEU A 85 -9.38 3.75 -5.58
CA LEU A 85 -8.53 3.94 -6.75
C LEU A 85 -8.57 5.42 -7.11
N SER A 86 -7.59 6.19 -6.65
CA SER A 86 -7.28 7.44 -7.33
C SER A 86 -6.82 7.04 -8.74
N PHE A 87 -7.68 7.23 -9.75
CA PHE A 87 -7.35 7.10 -11.17
C PHE A 87 -6.40 8.24 -11.58
N SER A 88 -5.22 8.21 -10.98
CA SER A 88 -4.15 9.23 -10.98
C SER A 88 -3.50 9.47 -12.34
N ARG A 89 -3.90 8.73 -13.38
CA ARG A 89 -3.49 8.97 -14.78
C ARG A 89 -4.55 9.64 -15.64
N LEU A 90 -5.81 9.70 -15.20
CA LEU A 90 -6.90 10.34 -15.92
C LEU A 90 -7.42 11.61 -15.21
N TRP A 91 -7.03 11.80 -13.95
CA TRP A 91 -7.36 12.97 -13.14
C TRP A 91 -6.07 13.52 -12.53
N PRO A 92 -5.92 14.85 -12.38
CA PRO A 92 -4.80 15.42 -11.63
C PRO A 92 -4.76 14.76 -10.26
N VAL A 93 -3.60 14.26 -9.86
CA VAL A 93 -3.33 13.69 -8.54
C VAL A 93 -4.02 14.57 -7.49
N GLU A 94 -4.97 14.01 -6.73
CA GLU A 94 -5.59 14.66 -5.56
C GLU A 94 -4.59 14.72 -4.38
N ALA A 95 -3.35 15.11 -4.67
CA ALA A 95 -2.50 15.84 -3.74
C ALA A 95 -2.86 17.35 -3.78
N ALA A 96 -4.11 17.67 -4.15
CA ALA A 96 -4.68 19.00 -4.11
C ALA A 96 -5.59 19.19 -2.89
N TYR A 97 -5.35 18.44 -1.79
CA TYR A 97 -5.58 19.05 -0.49
C TYR A 97 -4.47 20.06 -0.24
N GLU A 98 -4.57 21.21 -0.92
CA GLU A 98 -3.93 22.40 -0.39
C GLU A 98 -4.67 22.68 0.92
N ALA A 99 -4.01 22.46 2.05
CA ALA A 99 -4.51 22.95 3.32
C ALA A 99 -4.86 24.42 3.10
N LYS A 100 -6.15 24.77 3.22
CA LYS A 100 -6.55 26.18 3.16
C LYS A 100 -5.71 26.90 4.21
N ASN A 101 -5.05 27.98 3.80
CA ASN A 101 -4.33 28.87 4.71
C ASN A 101 -5.35 29.54 5.66
N GLU A 102 -5.76 28.81 6.70
CA GLU A 102 -6.63 29.25 7.78
C GLU A 102 -5.79 29.54 9.04
N ASP A 103 -4.69 30.29 8.89
CA ASP A 103 -3.75 30.67 9.97
C ASP A 103 -3.07 29.49 10.70
N ARG A 104 -3.03 28.30 10.09
CA ARG A 104 -2.38 27.10 10.66
C ARG A 104 -1.02 26.83 10.01
N ALA A 105 -0.08 26.32 10.80
CA ALA A 105 1.20 25.84 10.28
C ALA A 105 0.98 24.61 9.38
N ILE A 106 1.64 24.60 8.22
CA ILE A 106 1.58 23.51 7.25
C ILE A 106 2.91 22.77 7.26
N TYR A 107 2.85 21.45 7.45
CA TYR A 107 4.02 20.56 7.44
C TYR A 107 3.92 19.57 6.29
N LYS A 108 5.08 19.13 5.78
CA LYS A 108 5.18 18.18 4.68
C LYS A 108 5.79 16.86 5.14
N LEU A 109 5.09 15.76 4.88
CA LEU A 109 5.62 14.41 5.02
C LEU A 109 5.88 13.82 3.63
N LEU A 110 7.06 13.20 3.45
CA LEU A 110 7.40 12.43 2.26
C LEU A 110 7.57 10.96 2.64
N GLN A 111 6.72 10.07 2.10
CA GLN A 111 6.89 8.62 2.21
C GLN A 111 7.43 8.07 0.89
N MET A 112 8.44 7.19 0.97
CA MET A 112 8.95 6.48 -0.20
C MET A 112 9.50 5.09 0.16
N ASN A 113 9.05 4.06 -0.55
CA ASN A 113 9.82 2.82 -0.67
C ASN A 113 10.99 3.08 -1.63
N LEU A 114 12.22 2.90 -1.14
CA LEU A 114 13.42 3.29 -1.86
C LEU A 114 13.86 2.31 -2.95
N ARG A 115 13.35 1.08 -2.89
CA ARG A 115 13.99 -0.11 -3.46
C ARG A 115 15.42 -0.30 -2.93
N TYR A 116 15.68 -1.39 -2.22
CA TYR A 116 16.92 -1.59 -1.45
C TYR A 116 18.24 -1.48 -2.25
N ASP A 117 18.20 -1.75 -3.56
CA ASP A 117 19.33 -1.76 -4.51
C ASP A 117 19.19 -0.73 -5.64
N ASN A 118 18.42 0.35 -5.43
CA ASN A 118 18.19 1.36 -6.47
C ASN A 118 19.51 1.85 -7.10
N PRO A 119 19.68 1.73 -8.44
CA PRO A 119 20.94 2.08 -9.10
C PRO A 119 21.16 3.60 -9.20
N THR A 120 20.18 4.42 -8.79
CA THR A 120 20.21 5.88 -8.94
C THR A 120 19.88 6.63 -7.64
N PRO A 121 20.58 6.39 -6.52
CA PRO A 121 20.23 6.96 -5.21
C PRO A 121 20.26 8.49 -5.20
N LYS A 122 21.11 9.12 -6.02
CA LYS A 122 21.19 10.59 -6.15
C LYS A 122 19.89 11.21 -6.66
N LYS A 123 19.07 10.49 -7.44
CA LYS A 123 17.74 10.99 -7.86
C LYS A 123 16.79 11.10 -6.67
N VAL A 124 16.86 10.15 -5.73
CA VAL A 124 16.09 10.19 -4.47
C VAL A 124 16.54 11.37 -3.61
N LEU A 125 17.84 11.53 -3.39
CA LEU A 125 18.36 12.67 -2.62
C LEU A 125 17.97 14.02 -3.25
N SER A 126 17.99 14.09 -4.59
CA SER A 126 17.56 15.27 -5.34
C SER A 126 16.05 15.55 -5.20
N LEU A 127 15.21 14.51 -5.16
CA LEU A 127 13.78 14.64 -4.88
C LEU A 127 13.53 15.14 -3.45
N ILE A 128 14.23 14.59 -2.46
CA ILE A 128 14.17 15.06 -1.07
C ILE A 128 14.55 16.54 -0.98
N GLY A 129 15.66 16.92 -1.63
CA GLY A 129 16.12 18.32 -1.65
C GLY A 129 15.12 19.29 -2.29
N ARG A 130 14.50 18.91 -3.41
CA ARG A 130 13.47 19.75 -4.07
C ARG A 130 12.15 19.82 -3.31
N THR A 131 11.71 18.70 -2.74
CA THR A 131 10.44 18.61 -1.99
C THR A 131 10.56 19.29 -0.64
N ASN A 132 11.76 19.22 -0.05
CA ASN A 132 12.12 19.82 1.24
C ASN A 132 11.13 19.49 2.39
N PRO A 133 10.78 18.20 2.59
CA PRO A 133 9.82 17.79 3.62
C PRO A 133 10.29 18.08 5.04
N ASP A 134 9.35 18.21 5.97
CA ASP A 134 9.63 18.30 7.41
C ASP A 134 9.97 16.93 8.00
N VAL A 135 9.26 15.89 7.56
CA VAL A 135 9.43 14.50 7.99
C VAL A 135 9.48 13.56 6.77
N ILE A 136 10.31 12.54 6.83
CA ILE A 136 10.47 11.52 5.80
C ILE A 136 10.31 10.15 6.44
N THR A 137 9.45 9.31 5.86
CA THR A 137 9.40 7.87 6.17
C THR A 137 9.89 7.08 4.96
N LEU A 138 10.80 6.14 5.19
CA LEU A 138 11.50 5.41 4.14
C LEU A 138 11.42 3.91 4.38
N ASP A 139 11.14 3.16 3.32
CA ASP A 139 11.12 1.71 3.33
C ASP A 139 12.23 1.14 2.45
N GLU A 140 12.57 -0.14 2.67
CA GLU A 140 13.68 -0.83 2.01
C GLU A 140 15.05 -0.19 2.24
N VAL A 141 15.27 0.36 3.45
CA VAL A 141 16.54 0.96 3.86
C VAL A 141 17.57 -0.14 4.10
N SER A 142 18.47 -0.29 3.13
CA SER A 142 19.62 -1.19 3.17
C SER A 142 20.88 -0.49 3.71
N ALA A 143 21.98 -1.24 3.85
CA ALA A 143 23.29 -0.67 4.22
C ALA A 143 23.80 0.38 3.20
N MET A 144 23.48 0.19 1.92
CA MET A 144 23.75 1.18 0.88
C MET A 144 22.98 2.47 1.16
N TRP A 145 21.69 2.36 1.48
CA TRP A 145 20.86 3.52 1.82
C TRP A 145 21.30 4.21 3.10
N ALA A 146 21.72 3.48 4.13
CA ALA A 146 22.28 4.09 5.34
C ALA A 146 23.48 5.00 5.02
N THR A 147 24.31 4.59 4.07
CA THR A 147 25.44 5.41 3.58
C THR A 147 24.96 6.63 2.80
N GLU A 148 24.03 6.45 1.84
CA GLU A 148 23.52 7.53 1.00
C GLU A 148 22.73 8.58 1.79
N LEU A 149 21.93 8.16 2.76
CA LEU A 149 21.19 9.05 3.67
C LEU A 149 22.15 9.79 4.63
N GLY A 150 23.37 9.29 4.83
CA GLY A 150 24.43 9.99 5.55
C GLY A 150 24.75 11.37 4.96
N TYR A 151 24.66 11.52 3.63
CA TYR A 151 24.94 12.79 2.95
C TYR A 151 23.94 13.91 3.26
N ILE A 152 22.73 13.59 3.73
CA ILE A 152 21.69 14.57 4.08
C ILE A 152 21.48 14.70 5.59
N SER A 153 22.35 14.10 6.40
CA SER A 153 22.23 14.07 7.86
C SER A 153 22.25 15.45 8.52
N SER A 154 22.94 16.43 7.93
CA SER A 154 22.91 17.82 8.41
C SER A 154 21.59 18.52 8.13
N ALA A 155 20.92 18.16 7.02
CA ALA A 155 19.61 18.69 6.67
C ALA A 155 18.47 18.03 7.46
N TYR A 156 18.62 16.75 7.82
CA TYR A 156 17.70 15.96 8.63
C TYR A 156 18.42 15.39 9.86
N PRO A 157 18.71 16.24 10.86
CA PRO A 157 19.54 15.85 12.01
C PRO A 157 18.84 14.88 12.95
N TYR A 158 17.50 14.89 13.01
CA TYR A 158 16.72 14.00 13.85
C TYR A 158 16.34 12.77 13.04
N ARG A 159 16.92 11.62 13.38
CA ARG A 159 16.79 10.42 12.56
C ARG A 159 16.89 9.14 13.35
N ILE A 160 16.14 8.15 12.90
CA ILE A 160 16.26 6.75 13.34
C ILE A 160 16.24 5.86 12.11
N LEU A 161 17.19 4.93 12.05
CA LEU A 161 17.30 3.91 11.00
C LEU A 161 17.16 2.56 11.68
N CYS A 162 16.14 1.80 11.29
CA CYS A 162 15.83 0.49 11.86
C CYS A 162 16.20 -0.60 10.87
N PRO A 163 17.36 -1.26 11.06
CA PRO A 163 17.78 -2.33 10.16
C PRO A 163 16.85 -3.54 10.31
N TYR A 164 16.51 -4.17 9.18
CA TYR A 164 15.77 -5.42 9.16
C TYR A 164 16.74 -6.62 9.13
N PRO A 165 16.41 -7.79 9.72
CA PRO A 165 17.32 -8.94 9.79
C PRO A 165 17.92 -9.42 8.46
N ASN A 166 17.21 -9.23 7.35
CA ASN A 166 17.71 -9.60 6.01
C ASN A 166 18.55 -8.50 5.34
N GLY A 167 18.74 -7.36 6.00
CA GLY A 167 19.55 -6.23 5.54
C GLY A 167 18.95 -5.38 4.42
N ILE A 168 17.73 -5.68 3.95
CA ILE A 168 17.13 -5.02 2.78
C ILE A 168 15.76 -4.38 3.06
N PHE A 169 15.02 -4.82 4.07
CA PHE A 169 13.66 -4.31 4.35
C PHE A 169 13.59 -3.37 5.54
N GLY A 170 14.72 -2.75 5.93
CA GLY A 170 14.74 -1.79 7.03
C GLY A 170 13.87 -0.58 6.73
N VAL A 171 13.51 0.14 7.79
CA VAL A 171 12.77 1.41 7.68
C VAL A 171 13.59 2.54 8.28
N ALA A 172 13.31 3.77 7.87
CA ALA A 172 13.88 4.95 8.50
C ALA A 172 12.85 6.07 8.65
N LEU A 173 13.04 6.85 9.71
CA LEU A 173 12.31 8.08 9.96
C LEU A 173 13.34 9.20 10.09
N LEU A 174 13.25 10.20 9.21
CA LEU A 174 14.12 11.37 9.19
C LEU A 174 13.29 12.63 9.39
N SER A 175 13.78 13.58 10.15
CA SER A 175 13.06 14.82 10.45
C SER A 175 13.99 16.02 10.51
N ARG A 176 13.50 17.14 9.99
CA ARG A 176 14.10 18.47 10.19
C ARG A 176 13.69 19.07 11.54
N ARG A 177 12.55 18.62 12.06
CA ARG A 177 11.97 19.04 13.33
C ARG A 177 12.48 18.16 14.46
N PRO A 178 12.74 18.71 15.66
CA PRO A 178 13.22 17.93 16.78
C PRO A 178 12.25 16.81 17.14
N PHE A 179 12.80 15.72 17.65
CA PHE A 179 11.99 14.77 18.41
C PHE A 179 11.64 15.41 19.76
N ALA A 180 10.42 15.16 20.24
CA ALA A 180 9.89 15.76 21.44
C ALA A 180 10.76 15.43 22.67
N ALA A 181 10.97 16.43 23.53
CA ALA A 181 11.83 16.28 24.71
C ALA A 181 11.28 15.20 25.67
N GLY A 182 12.15 14.31 26.14
CA GLY A 182 11.75 13.21 27.04
C GLY A 182 11.11 12.01 26.33
N THR A 183 11.03 12.03 24.99
CA THR A 183 10.65 10.87 24.18
C THR A 183 11.89 10.24 23.55
N GLU A 184 11.80 8.95 23.22
CA GLU A 184 12.84 8.22 22.50
C GLU A 184 12.26 7.68 21.21
N ALA A 185 12.97 7.86 20.11
CA ALA A 185 12.66 7.18 18.87
C ALA A 185 12.96 5.67 19.03
N ARG A 186 12.07 4.81 18.53
CA ARG A 186 12.16 3.35 18.72
C ARG A 186 12.07 2.60 17.41
N CYS A 187 12.86 1.54 17.32
CA CYS A 187 12.68 0.49 16.34
C CYS A 187 11.83 -0.62 16.93
N GLU A 188 10.85 -1.09 16.17
CA GLU A 188 10.27 -2.40 16.43
C GLU A 188 11.35 -3.49 16.30
N ARG A 189 11.17 -4.60 17.03
CA ARG A 189 12.15 -5.69 17.17
C ARG A 189 12.71 -6.22 15.85
N ARG A 190 11.91 -6.33 14.78
CA ARG A 190 12.35 -6.79 13.45
C ARG A 190 12.80 -5.64 12.55
N GLY A 191 12.67 -4.39 12.97
CA GLY A 191 12.97 -3.22 12.13
C GLY A 191 11.95 -3.01 11.02
N ALA A 192 10.73 -3.52 11.18
CA ALA A 192 9.62 -3.28 10.27
C ALA A 192 8.91 -1.94 10.51
N MET A 193 9.15 -1.33 11.67
CA MET A 193 8.53 -0.09 12.08
C MET A 193 9.53 0.78 12.86
N ALA A 194 9.56 2.06 12.55
CA ALA A 194 10.24 3.09 13.32
C ALA A 194 9.22 4.08 13.85
N THR A 195 9.34 4.47 15.11
CA THR A 195 8.47 5.45 15.76
C THR A 195 9.29 6.59 16.34
N ALA A 196 8.78 7.81 16.23
CA ALA A 196 9.32 8.97 16.93
C ALA A 196 8.20 9.99 17.15
N THR A 197 8.17 10.62 18.31
CA THR A 197 7.32 11.78 18.56
C THR A 197 8.03 13.03 18.04
N VAL A 198 7.44 13.70 17.06
CA VAL A 198 8.01 14.88 16.42
C VAL A 198 7.32 16.13 16.96
N ASP A 199 8.12 17.12 17.35
CA ASP A 199 7.64 18.43 17.80
C ASP A 199 7.42 19.34 16.59
N PHE A 200 6.15 19.62 16.30
CA PHE A 200 5.69 20.54 15.27
C PHE A 200 5.38 21.93 15.84
N GLY A 201 6.36 22.54 16.51
CA GLY A 201 6.25 23.92 17.00
C GLY A 201 5.42 24.03 18.29
N GLY A 202 5.64 23.10 19.22
CA GLY A 202 4.92 22.95 20.49
C GLY A 202 3.79 21.93 20.43
N ILE A 203 3.59 21.26 19.30
CA ILE A 203 2.59 20.20 19.13
C ILE A 203 3.32 18.89 18.87
N ASP A 204 3.27 17.99 19.83
CA ASP A 204 3.88 16.67 19.74
C ASP A 204 2.97 15.72 18.96
N VAL A 205 3.51 15.10 17.91
CA VAL A 205 2.78 14.12 17.08
C VAL A 205 3.64 12.89 16.89
N ASP A 206 3.09 11.72 17.21
CA ASP A 206 3.74 10.45 16.92
C ASP A 206 3.76 10.20 15.41
N VAL A 207 4.94 9.89 14.89
CA VAL A 207 5.12 9.49 13.50
C VAL A 207 5.68 8.08 13.44
N ALA A 208 5.05 7.24 12.62
CA ALA A 208 5.43 5.86 12.40
C ALA A 208 5.78 5.59 10.93
N ALA A 209 7.02 5.18 10.66
CA ALA A 209 7.41 4.56 9.39
C ALA A 209 7.12 3.05 9.48
N ILE A 210 6.44 2.46 8.50
CA ILE A 210 6.02 1.05 8.53
C ILE A 210 6.23 0.36 7.19
N HIS A 211 6.84 -0.83 7.21
CA HIS A 211 7.00 -1.66 6.02
C HIS A 211 6.47 -3.06 6.30
N LEU A 212 5.32 -3.37 5.71
CA LEU A 212 4.71 -4.68 5.83
C LEU A 212 5.27 -5.63 4.78
N SER A 213 5.35 -6.90 5.14
CA SER A 213 5.63 -8.00 4.23
C SER A 213 4.54 -8.11 3.18
N TRP A 214 4.86 -8.81 2.10
CA TRP A 214 3.90 -9.22 1.08
C TRP A 214 2.76 -10.05 1.68
N PRO A 215 1.55 -10.01 1.07
CA PRO A 215 0.42 -10.84 1.48
C PRO A 215 0.72 -12.34 1.34
N TRP A 216 -0.21 -13.19 1.79
CA TRP A 216 -0.07 -14.64 1.71
C TRP A 216 0.41 -15.09 0.32
N PRO A 217 1.39 -16.02 0.23
CA PRO A 217 1.87 -16.93 1.28
C PRO A 217 2.99 -16.36 2.19
N ARG A 218 3.27 -15.06 2.13
CA ARG A 218 4.27 -14.40 2.99
C ARG A 218 3.65 -14.00 4.35
N GLU A 219 4.47 -13.41 5.22
CA GLU A 219 4.19 -13.28 6.67
C GLU A 219 3.33 -12.05 7.06
N GLN A 220 2.77 -11.28 6.11
CA GLN A 220 2.07 -10.02 6.41
C GLN A 220 1.05 -10.12 7.54
N TYR A 221 0.22 -11.17 7.52
CA TYR A 221 -0.80 -11.39 8.54
C TYR A 221 -0.21 -11.50 9.95
N TRP A 222 0.87 -12.28 10.10
CA TRP A 222 1.53 -12.47 11.38
C TRP A 222 2.25 -11.20 11.83
N GLN A 223 2.90 -10.52 10.88
CA GLN A 223 3.58 -9.26 11.14
C GLN A 223 2.61 -8.16 11.61
N ILE A 224 1.41 -8.05 11.04
CA ILE A 224 0.37 -7.12 11.53
C ILE A 224 0.01 -7.43 13.00
N GLY A 225 -0.07 -8.71 13.36
CA GLY A 225 -0.26 -9.12 14.75
C GLY A 225 0.88 -8.68 15.67
N GLU A 226 2.14 -8.84 15.22
CA GLU A 226 3.32 -8.36 15.96
C GLU A 226 3.34 -6.81 16.11
N LEU A 227 2.79 -6.09 15.14
CA LEU A 227 2.73 -4.63 15.14
C LEU A 227 1.52 -4.05 15.89
N THR A 228 0.57 -4.88 16.33
CA THR A 228 -0.65 -4.40 17.01
C THR A 228 -0.32 -3.66 18.31
N GLU A 229 0.59 -4.20 19.13
CA GLU A 229 1.02 -3.55 20.39
C GLU A 229 1.71 -2.20 20.14
N PRO A 230 2.78 -2.08 19.33
CA PRO A 230 3.43 -0.79 19.09
C PRO A 230 2.52 0.22 18.39
N LEU A 231 1.58 -0.21 17.53
CA LEU A 231 0.59 0.68 16.93
C LEU A 231 -0.43 1.20 17.96
N SER A 232 -0.88 0.34 18.90
CA SER A 232 -1.80 0.74 19.96
C SER A 232 -1.20 1.71 20.98
N ALA A 233 0.13 1.81 21.02
CA ALA A 233 0.85 2.75 21.87
C ALA A 233 0.97 4.16 21.28
N LEU A 234 0.64 4.33 19.98
CA LEU A 234 0.63 5.63 19.33
C LEU A 234 -0.57 6.47 19.78
N GLY A 235 -0.40 7.78 19.88
CA GLY A 235 -1.49 8.71 20.18
C GLY A 235 -2.57 8.74 19.10
N GLU A 236 -3.77 9.23 19.45
CA GLU A 236 -4.93 9.30 18.54
C GLU A 236 -4.68 10.14 17.28
N THR A 237 -3.75 11.10 17.36
CA THR A 237 -3.38 11.99 16.24
C THR A 237 -2.12 11.54 15.52
N ALA A 238 -1.68 10.30 15.72
CA ALA A 238 -0.47 9.78 15.11
C ALA A 238 -0.55 9.73 13.58
N ILE A 239 0.60 9.91 12.94
CA ILE A 239 0.75 9.81 11.49
C ILE A 239 1.54 8.55 11.18
N MET A 240 0.87 7.56 10.58
CA MET A 240 1.52 6.36 10.07
C MET A 240 1.68 6.48 8.55
N ALA A 241 2.91 6.27 8.07
CA ALA A 241 3.21 6.35 6.65
C ALA A 241 4.27 5.33 6.23
N GLY A 242 3.91 4.44 5.29
CA GLY A 242 4.84 3.49 4.72
C GLY A 242 4.17 2.51 3.75
N ASP A 243 4.95 1.58 3.22
CA ASP A 243 4.50 0.57 2.27
C ASP A 243 3.86 -0.62 2.99
N CYS A 244 2.53 -0.69 2.93
CA CYS A 244 1.76 -1.78 3.50
C CYS A 244 1.77 -3.06 2.63
N ASN A 245 2.39 -3.05 1.44
CA ASN A 245 2.31 -4.12 0.45
C ASN A 245 0.86 -4.56 0.17
N ALA A 246 -0.07 -3.60 0.24
CA ALA A 246 -1.49 -3.85 0.29
C ALA A 246 -2.30 -2.84 -0.50
N ALA A 247 -3.31 -3.35 -1.20
CA ALA A 247 -4.31 -2.48 -1.83
C ALA A 247 -5.14 -1.81 -0.72
N PRO A 248 -5.58 -0.55 -0.89
CA PRO A 248 -6.30 0.17 0.17
C PRO A 248 -7.59 -0.52 0.67
N TRP A 249 -8.20 -1.37 -0.16
CA TRP A 249 -9.39 -2.15 0.16
C TRP A 249 -9.08 -3.57 0.66
N SER A 250 -7.84 -3.92 0.97
CA SER A 250 -7.52 -5.21 1.57
C SER A 250 -7.90 -5.26 3.06
N ALA A 251 -7.96 -6.44 3.63
CA ALA A 251 -8.17 -6.62 5.07
C ALA A 251 -6.96 -6.16 5.87
N ALA A 252 -5.74 -6.28 5.31
CA ALA A 252 -4.52 -5.78 5.96
C ALA A 252 -4.59 -4.30 6.32
N VAL A 253 -5.01 -3.43 5.38
CA VAL A 253 -5.11 -1.98 5.62
C VAL A 253 -6.27 -1.65 6.58
N ARG A 254 -7.43 -2.31 6.44
CA ARG A 254 -8.59 -2.10 7.32
C ARG A 254 -8.36 -2.51 8.78
N ARG A 255 -7.35 -3.32 9.08
CA ARG A 255 -7.03 -3.73 10.46
C ARG A 255 -6.05 -2.78 11.14
N GLY A 256 -5.27 -2.03 10.37
CA GLY A 256 -4.28 -1.08 10.86
C GLY A 256 -4.73 0.40 10.83
N ALA A 257 -5.95 0.65 10.34
CA ALA A 257 -6.65 1.94 10.41
C ALA A 257 -7.79 1.82 11.43
#